data_AF-A0A850C5W1-F1
#
_entry.id   AF-A0A850C5W1-F1
#
_cell.length_a   1.000
_cell.length_b   1.000
_cell.length_c   1.000
_cell.angle_alpha   90.00
_cell.angle_beta   90.00
_cell.angle_gamma   90.00
#
_symmetry.space_group_name_H-M   'P 1'
#
loop_
_entity.id
_entity.type
_entity.pdbx_description
1 polymer ?
#
loop_
_entity_poly.entity_id
_entity_poly.type
_entity_poly.pdbx_seq_one_letter_code
_entity_poly.pdbx_strand_id
1 'polypeptide(L)'
;MKKIDKKQEEEIVPIPEERHIEPAEEMVEEKAEERDEEKVKEKKKNETPRQTFDQIVRRFVLAVLRLIIIVAVIGGCGALTFYGAPFLYDNFVQPVEQNASQMNDIALRQSQLEFQFMDLQTRLATLEAGQTSQSDSLAEIVSGIQTLEAGQTTQSESLAALDARLQTLEGADAERNESLTDLKYQTNLLQAMELLSRARLFLYQSNYGLARSDVQAARDVLAEMQAAAPESKQQDLTEATFRLDLALKNLPDFPVAASDDLDIAWQILLQGYPIAPTATLTPFPTSTAAPIPTITGTPTP
;
A
#
# COMPACT_ATOMS: atom_id res chain seq x y z
N MET A 1 -23.78 -10.05 -2.66
CA MET A 1 -24.95 -10.16 -3.55
C MET A 1 -25.98 -9.12 -3.13
N LYS A 2 -25.90 -7.90 -3.66
CA LYS A 2 -26.98 -6.90 -3.59
C LYS A 2 -26.72 -5.87 -4.71
N LYS A 3 -27.44 -6.05 -5.81
CA LYS A 3 -27.59 -5.05 -6.87
C LYS A 3 -28.59 -4.01 -6.37
N ILE A 4 -28.29 -2.73 -6.55
CA ILE A 4 -29.29 -1.67 -6.55
C ILE A 4 -29.02 -0.82 -7.80
N ASP A 5 -29.99 -0.90 -8.71
CA ASP A 5 -30.27 -0.05 -9.86
C ASP A 5 -30.62 1.38 -9.46
N LYS A 6 -30.18 2.35 -10.28
CA LYS A 6 -30.98 3.41 -10.96
C LYS A 6 -30.05 4.59 -11.29
N LYS A 7 -29.77 4.87 -12.57
CA LYS A 7 -30.63 5.59 -13.54
C LYS A 7 -30.96 7.02 -13.08
N GLN A 8 -30.34 8.02 -13.70
CA GLN A 8 -31.08 9.14 -14.32
C GLN A 8 -30.16 10.01 -15.21
N GLU A 9 -30.53 10.07 -16.49
CA GLU A 9 -30.36 11.22 -17.37
C GLU A 9 -31.16 12.40 -16.79
N GLU A 10 -30.60 13.61 -16.84
CA GLU A 10 -31.33 14.89 -17.00
C GLU A 10 -30.25 15.97 -17.21
N GLU A 11 -30.15 16.52 -18.42
CA GLU A 11 -30.92 17.68 -18.88
C GLU A 11 -30.10 18.97 -18.63
N ILE A 12 -29.21 19.27 -19.58
CA ILE A 12 -28.57 20.58 -19.67
C ILE A 12 -29.55 21.51 -20.39
N VAL A 13 -30.38 22.18 -19.60
CA VAL A 13 -31.16 23.34 -20.03
C VAL A 13 -30.22 24.55 -20.13
N PRO A 14 -30.20 25.29 -21.25
CA PRO A 14 -29.62 26.63 -21.30
C PRO A 14 -30.73 27.65 -21.01
N ILE A 15 -30.55 28.45 -19.96
CA ILE A 15 -31.37 29.65 -19.66
C ILE A 15 -30.38 30.82 -19.46
N PRO A 16 -30.77 32.08 -19.69
CA PRO A 16 -30.35 32.88 -20.82
C PRO A 16 -29.79 34.23 -20.32
N GLU A 17 -29.93 35.31 -21.10
CA GLU A 17 -29.78 36.71 -20.69
C GLU A 17 -28.29 37.16 -20.56
N GLU A 18 -27.85 38.32 -21.05
CA GLU A 18 -28.60 39.54 -21.33
C GLU A 18 -27.76 40.57 -22.11
N ARG A 19 -28.44 41.21 -23.07
CA ARG A 19 -28.35 42.64 -23.43
C ARG A 19 -26.97 43.27 -23.73
N HIS A 20 -26.68 43.29 -25.03
CA HIS A 20 -26.00 44.40 -25.68
C HIS A 20 -26.90 45.65 -25.62
N ILE A 21 -26.40 46.75 -25.02
CA ILE A 21 -26.88 48.11 -25.26
C ILE A 21 -25.63 48.96 -25.48
N GLU A 22 -25.34 49.27 -26.75
CA GLU A 22 -24.43 50.35 -27.13
C GLU A 22 -25.08 51.72 -26.84
N PRO A 23 -24.29 52.73 -26.48
CA PRO A 23 -24.78 54.04 -26.09
C PRO A 23 -25.14 54.90 -27.31
N ALA A 24 -26.18 55.71 -27.12
CA ALA A 24 -26.67 56.69 -28.07
C ALA A 24 -25.61 57.77 -28.39
N GLU A 25 -25.45 58.01 -29.68
CA GLU A 25 -24.88 59.22 -30.27
C GLU A 25 -25.79 60.41 -29.97
N GLU A 26 -25.27 61.47 -29.33
CA GLU A 26 -25.86 62.80 -29.41
C GLU A 26 -24.74 63.86 -29.25
N MET A 27 -24.07 64.14 -30.37
CA MET A 27 -23.24 65.34 -30.53
C MET A 27 -24.13 66.45 -31.08
N VAL A 28 -24.41 67.44 -30.22
CA VAL A 28 -24.94 68.75 -30.60
C VAL A 28 -23.77 69.60 -31.07
N GLU A 29 -23.73 69.93 -32.35
CA GLU A 29 -22.86 70.94 -32.92
C GLU A 29 -23.68 71.91 -33.79
N GLU A 30 -23.27 73.17 -33.72
CA GLU A 30 -23.24 74.13 -34.84
C GLU A 30 -24.24 75.31 -34.86
N LYS A 31 -23.63 76.47 -34.55
CA LYS A 31 -23.75 77.83 -35.10
C LYS A 31 -25.09 78.55 -35.21
N ALA A 32 -25.05 79.77 -34.64
CA ALA A 32 -25.80 80.93 -35.07
C ALA A 32 -24.87 81.91 -35.83
N GLU A 33 -25.29 82.30 -37.03
CA GLU A 33 -24.88 83.46 -37.85
C GLU A 33 -25.98 83.52 -38.95
N GLU A 34 -26.56 84.62 -39.42
CA GLU A 34 -26.12 85.98 -39.68
C GLU A 34 -27.35 86.79 -40.20
N ARG A 35 -27.15 88.08 -40.49
CA ARG A 35 -27.98 89.07 -41.21
C ARG A 35 -28.93 89.94 -40.40
N ASP A 36 -29.23 91.16 -40.80
CA ASP A 36 -28.57 92.29 -41.49
C ASP A 36 -29.73 93.28 -41.74
N GLU A 37 -29.48 94.58 -41.51
CA GLU A 37 -30.08 95.77 -42.15
C GLU A 37 -31.64 95.89 -42.15
N GLU A 38 -32.30 97.04 -42.00
CA GLU A 38 -32.18 98.25 -42.80
C GLU A 38 -33.11 99.36 -42.21
N LYS A 39 -32.78 100.60 -42.56
CA LYS A 39 -33.41 101.88 -42.19
C LYS A 39 -34.78 102.09 -42.83
N VAL A 40 -35.71 102.83 -42.19
CA VAL A 40 -36.55 103.87 -42.87
C VAL A 40 -36.94 105.00 -41.88
N LYS A 41 -36.87 106.24 -42.38
CA LYS A 41 -37.23 107.53 -41.75
C LYS A 41 -38.64 107.97 -42.15
N GLU A 42 -39.35 108.71 -41.30
CA GLU A 42 -40.32 109.80 -41.65
C GLU A 42 -40.77 110.53 -40.35
N LYS A 43 -40.39 111.78 -40.00
CA LYS A 43 -40.92 113.14 -40.34
C LYS A 43 -42.47 113.25 -40.27
N LYS A 44 -43.16 114.24 -39.67
CA LYS A 44 -42.98 115.59 -39.03
C LYS A 44 -44.31 115.92 -38.30
N LYS A 45 -44.39 116.70 -37.20
CA LYS A 45 -44.64 118.18 -37.13
C LYS A 45 -44.69 118.58 -35.63
N ASN A 46 -43.86 119.55 -35.19
CA ASN A 46 -44.18 120.95 -34.76
C ASN A 46 -45.08 121.00 -33.50
N GLU A 47 -44.77 121.71 -32.40
CA GLU A 47 -44.44 123.14 -32.26
C GLU A 47 -43.66 123.43 -30.93
N THR A 48 -42.73 124.38 -30.96
CA THR A 48 -42.05 125.08 -29.82
C THR A 48 -42.95 126.18 -29.24
N PRO A 49 -42.70 126.85 -28.07
CA PRO A 49 -41.41 127.13 -27.38
C PRO A 49 -41.51 126.99 -25.83
N ARG A 50 -40.49 127.10 -24.96
CA ARG A 50 -39.45 128.13 -24.74
C ARG A 50 -38.33 127.49 -23.90
N GLN A 51 -37.08 127.84 -24.19
CA GLN A 51 -35.88 127.32 -23.53
C GLN A 51 -35.49 128.20 -22.34
N THR A 52 -35.29 127.56 -21.19
CA THR A 52 -34.70 128.16 -19.98
C THR A 52 -33.33 127.52 -19.75
N PHE A 53 -32.33 128.35 -19.45
CA PHE A 53 -30.88 128.08 -19.38
C PHE A 53 -30.42 126.92 -18.45
N ASP A 54 -31.35 126.25 -17.76
CA ASP A 54 -31.08 125.27 -16.69
C ASP A 54 -30.98 123.80 -17.19
N GLN A 55 -31.43 123.51 -18.42
CA GLN A 55 -31.43 122.14 -18.98
C GLN A 55 -30.10 121.69 -19.59
N ILE A 56 -29.22 122.62 -19.96
CA ILE A 56 -27.94 122.29 -20.62
C ILE A 56 -26.94 121.73 -19.59
N VAL A 57 -26.92 122.27 -18.37
CA VAL A 57 -26.06 121.77 -17.28
C VAL A 57 -26.49 120.36 -16.85
N ARG A 58 -27.80 120.09 -16.75
CA ARG A 58 -28.32 118.77 -16.35
C ARG A 58 -28.03 117.66 -17.37
N ARG A 59 -28.04 117.97 -18.67
CA ARG A 59 -27.66 117.00 -19.73
C ARG A 59 -26.16 116.69 -19.72
N PHE A 60 -25.32 117.66 -19.39
CA PHE A 60 -23.88 117.46 -19.29
C PHE A 60 -23.51 116.57 -18.09
N VAL A 61 -24.14 116.79 -16.93
CA VAL A 61 -23.96 115.95 -15.73
C VAL A 61 -24.42 114.51 -15.96
N LEU A 62 -25.57 114.30 -16.62
CA LEU A 62 -26.06 112.97 -16.99
C LEU A 62 -25.15 112.26 -18.01
N ALA A 63 -24.57 113.00 -18.96
CA ALA A 63 -23.62 112.44 -19.93
C ALA A 63 -22.30 111.99 -19.27
N VAL A 64 -21.77 112.80 -18.34
CA VAL A 64 -20.57 112.46 -17.56
C VAL A 64 -20.85 111.26 -16.64
N LEU A 65 -22.02 111.21 -16.00
CA LEU A 65 -22.41 110.09 -15.15
C LEU A 65 -22.58 108.78 -15.96
N ARG A 66 -23.13 108.86 -17.17
CA ARG A 66 -23.21 107.71 -18.10
C ARG A 66 -21.81 107.24 -18.55
N LEU A 67 -20.88 108.16 -18.77
CA LEU A 67 -19.49 107.84 -19.11
C LEU A 67 -18.75 107.19 -17.93
N ILE A 68 -18.96 107.68 -16.70
CA ILE A 68 -18.42 107.07 -15.48
C ILE A 68 -18.96 105.65 -15.30
N ILE A 69 -20.25 105.41 -15.54
CA ILE A 69 -20.83 104.06 -15.48
C ILE A 69 -20.20 103.16 -16.54
N ILE A 70 -20.03 103.62 -17.78
CA ILE A 70 -19.39 102.83 -18.84
C ILE A 70 -17.94 102.49 -18.48
N VAL A 71 -17.18 103.46 -17.98
CA VAL A 71 -15.79 103.24 -17.52
C VAL A 71 -15.76 102.31 -16.30
N ALA A 72 -16.72 102.41 -15.38
CA ALA A 72 -16.85 101.52 -14.23
C ALA A 72 -17.26 100.10 -14.64
N VAL A 73 -18.06 99.93 -15.69
CA VAL A 73 -18.43 98.63 -16.25
C VAL A 73 -17.25 98.01 -17.01
N ILE A 74 -16.54 98.78 -17.84
CA ILE A 74 -15.35 98.31 -18.56
C ILE A 74 -14.22 97.99 -17.56
N GLY A 75 -13.96 98.88 -16.60
CA GLY A 75 -12.99 98.66 -15.53
C GLY A 75 -13.40 97.53 -14.58
N GLY A 76 -14.70 97.39 -14.31
CA GLY A 76 -15.27 96.28 -13.55
C GLY A 76 -15.12 94.94 -14.26
N CYS A 77 -15.41 94.87 -15.56
CA CYS A 77 -15.18 93.69 -16.39
C CYS A 77 -13.68 93.35 -16.52
N GLY A 78 -12.82 94.37 -16.66
CA GLY A 78 -11.37 94.21 -16.67
C GLY A 78 -10.84 93.67 -15.34
N ALA A 79 -11.35 94.17 -14.22
CA ALA A 79 -11.03 93.66 -12.88
C ALA A 79 -11.57 92.24 -12.68
N LEU A 80 -12.77 91.93 -13.16
CA LEU A 80 -13.38 90.59 -13.10
C LEU A 80 -12.59 89.57 -13.92
N THR A 81 -12.07 89.94 -15.09
CA THR A 81 -11.23 89.05 -15.89
C THR A 81 -9.83 88.91 -15.27
N PHE A 82 -9.22 90.01 -14.81
CA PHE A 82 -7.87 89.98 -14.25
C PHE A 82 -7.78 89.32 -12.87
N TYR A 83 -8.77 89.52 -11.99
CA TYR A 83 -8.82 88.89 -10.66
C TYR A 83 -9.66 87.61 -10.62
N GLY A 84 -10.67 87.47 -11.48
CA GLY A 84 -11.50 86.26 -11.54
C GLY A 84 -10.77 85.07 -12.14
N ALA A 85 -9.91 85.26 -13.16
CA ALA A 85 -9.11 84.18 -13.74
C ALA A 85 -8.17 83.50 -12.72
N PRO A 86 -7.32 84.23 -11.96
CA PRO A 86 -6.47 83.60 -10.94
C PRO A 86 -7.28 83.02 -9.77
N PHE A 87 -8.38 83.68 -9.35
CA PHE A 87 -9.25 83.12 -8.31
C PHE A 87 -9.90 81.80 -8.72
N LEU A 88 -10.35 81.68 -9.97
CA LEU A 88 -10.91 80.44 -10.50
C LEU A 88 -9.84 79.34 -10.66
N TYR A 89 -8.63 79.70 -11.08
CA TYR A 89 -7.53 78.75 -11.26
C TYR A 89 -7.08 78.13 -9.92
N ASP A 90 -6.85 78.96 -8.90
CA ASP A 90 -6.41 78.49 -7.58
C ASP A 90 -7.50 77.71 -6.84
N ASN A 91 -8.77 78.15 -6.91
CA ASN A 91 -9.86 77.46 -6.19
C ASN A 91 -10.43 76.23 -6.92
N PHE A 92 -10.37 76.16 -8.25
CA PHE A 92 -11.05 75.09 -9.00
C PHE A 92 -10.12 74.24 -9.86
N VAL A 93 -9.08 74.80 -10.47
CA VAL A 93 -8.22 74.01 -11.38
C VAL A 93 -7.18 73.22 -10.59
N GLN A 94 -6.49 73.86 -9.65
CA GLN A 94 -5.46 73.23 -8.83
C GLN A 94 -5.93 72.01 -8.00
N PRO A 95 -7.09 72.03 -7.30
CA PRO A 95 -7.57 70.85 -6.57
C PRO A 95 -8.02 69.72 -7.51
N VAL A 96 -8.47 70.02 -8.72
CA VAL A 96 -8.87 69.00 -9.70
C VAL A 96 -7.64 68.32 -10.29
N GLU A 97 -6.54 69.05 -10.54
CA GLU A 97 -5.26 68.46 -10.94
C GLU A 97 -4.67 67.53 -9.85
N GLN A 98 -4.72 67.94 -8.58
CA GLN A 98 -4.28 67.11 -7.46
C GLN A 98 -5.18 65.87 -7.24
N ASN A 99 -6.50 66.03 -7.41
CA ASN A 99 -7.42 64.90 -7.33
C ASN A 99 -7.24 63.95 -8.52
N ALA A 100 -6.94 64.46 -9.72
CA ALA A 100 -6.65 63.66 -10.90
C ALA A 100 -5.35 62.85 -10.72
N SER A 101 -4.29 63.45 -10.15
CA SER A 101 -3.06 62.72 -9.85
C SER A 101 -3.27 61.66 -8.76
N GLN A 102 -4.03 61.97 -7.70
CA GLN A 102 -4.37 61.00 -6.65
C GLN A 102 -5.24 59.85 -7.18
N MET A 103 -6.21 60.14 -8.04
CA MET A 103 -7.01 59.11 -8.72
C MET A 103 -6.13 58.18 -9.57
N ASN A 104 -5.16 58.74 -10.28
CA ASN A 104 -4.21 57.94 -11.06
C ASN A 104 -3.33 57.05 -10.16
N ASP A 105 -2.83 57.58 -9.04
CA ASP A 105 -2.06 56.79 -8.06
C ASP A 105 -2.92 55.69 -7.41
N ILE A 106 -4.18 55.99 -7.08
CA ILE A 106 -5.13 55.02 -6.53
C ILE A 106 -5.43 53.93 -7.56
N ALA A 107 -5.69 54.30 -8.82
CA ALA A 107 -5.90 53.35 -9.91
C ALA A 107 -4.68 52.44 -10.13
N LEU A 108 -3.48 53.01 -10.05
CA LEU A 108 -2.24 52.23 -10.14
C LEU A 108 -2.11 51.24 -8.98
N ARG A 109 -2.37 51.67 -7.74
CA ARG A 109 -2.37 50.79 -6.56
C ARG A 109 -3.44 49.70 -6.64
N GLN A 110 -4.64 50.03 -7.13
CA GLN A 110 -5.69 49.05 -7.37
C GLN A 110 -5.22 47.99 -8.36
N SER A 111 -4.67 48.38 -9.50
CA SER A 111 -4.14 47.42 -10.49
C SER A 111 -3.02 46.54 -9.92
N GLN A 112 -2.14 47.11 -9.07
CA GLN A 112 -1.07 46.36 -8.43
C GLN A 112 -1.61 45.35 -7.41
N LEU A 113 -2.62 45.72 -6.63
CA LEU A 113 -3.27 44.83 -5.67
C LEU A 113 -4.02 43.70 -6.38
N GLU A 114 -4.72 44.00 -7.47
CA GLU A 114 -5.37 43.01 -8.33
C GLU A 114 -4.35 41.99 -8.86
N PHE A 115 -3.20 42.47 -9.35
CA PHE A 115 -2.12 41.60 -9.80
C PHE A 115 -1.58 40.70 -8.67
N GLN A 116 -1.33 41.27 -7.48
CA GLN A 116 -0.88 40.48 -6.32
C GLN A 116 -1.92 39.44 -5.88
N PHE A 117 -3.21 39.78 -5.96
CA PHE A 117 -4.28 38.85 -5.63
C PHE A 117 -4.32 37.67 -6.61
N MET A 118 -4.15 37.92 -7.90
CA MET A 118 -4.03 36.87 -8.91
C MET A 118 -2.80 35.98 -8.70
N ASP A 119 -1.64 36.55 -8.36
CA ASP A 119 -0.44 35.77 -8.02
C ASP A 119 -0.66 34.88 -6.80
N LEU A 120 -1.23 35.43 -5.73
CA LEU A 120 -1.53 34.68 -4.51
C LEU A 120 -2.53 33.55 -4.78
N GLN A 121 -3.58 33.81 -5.57
CA GLN A 121 -4.55 32.79 -5.96
C GLN A 121 -3.89 31.67 -6.77
N THR A 122 -2.98 32.02 -7.68
CA THR A 122 -2.22 31.05 -8.48
C THR A 122 -1.30 30.20 -7.60
N ARG A 123 -0.59 30.83 -6.65
CA ARG A 123 0.26 30.14 -5.69
C ARG A 123 -0.55 29.21 -4.79
N LEU A 124 -1.71 29.66 -4.30
CA LEU A 124 -2.61 28.85 -3.48
C LEU A 124 -3.07 27.62 -4.25
N ALA A 125 -3.53 27.78 -5.49
CA ALA A 125 -3.92 26.66 -6.35
C ALA A 125 -2.76 25.68 -6.60
N THR A 126 -1.54 26.19 -6.77
CA THR A 126 -0.34 25.36 -6.93
C THR A 126 0.00 24.59 -5.65
N LEU A 127 -0.12 25.24 -4.48
CA LEU A 127 0.10 24.63 -3.16
C LEU A 127 -0.96 23.56 -2.87
N GLU A 128 -2.23 23.83 -3.16
CA GLU A 128 -3.33 22.86 -3.02
C GLU A 128 -3.11 21.65 -3.93
N ALA A 129 -2.75 21.86 -5.20
CA ALA A 129 -2.42 20.77 -6.11
C ALA A 129 -1.21 19.96 -5.63
N GLY A 130 -0.17 20.62 -5.10
CA GLY A 130 0.98 19.97 -4.49
C GLY A 130 0.62 19.15 -3.25
N GLN A 131 -0.27 19.66 -2.41
CA GLN A 131 -0.76 18.96 -1.22
C GLN A 131 -1.58 17.72 -1.59
N THR A 132 -2.44 17.82 -2.60
CA THR A 132 -3.17 16.66 -3.15
C THR A 132 -2.19 15.61 -3.66
N SER A 133 -1.21 16.00 -4.46
CA SER A 133 -0.19 15.07 -4.98
C SER A 133 0.62 14.40 -3.87
N GLN A 134 0.98 15.13 -2.81
CA GLN A 134 1.65 14.54 -1.65
C GLN A 134 0.74 13.55 -0.91
N SER A 135 -0.53 13.91 -0.69
CA SER A 135 -1.51 13.01 -0.07
C SER A 135 -1.67 11.71 -0.84
N ASP A 136 -1.72 11.79 -2.18
CA ASP A 136 -1.80 10.61 -3.05
C ASP A 136 -0.55 9.74 -2.94
N SER A 137 0.65 10.35 -2.94
CA SER A 137 1.91 9.61 -2.77
C SER A 137 2.02 8.93 -1.40
N LEU A 138 1.52 9.57 -0.33
CA LEU A 138 1.47 8.98 1.01
C LEU A 138 0.51 7.80 1.05
N ALA A 139 -0.65 7.91 0.40
CA ALA A 139 -1.61 6.80 0.31
C ALA A 139 -1.01 5.60 -0.43
N GLU A 140 -0.26 5.85 -1.51
CA GLU A 140 0.44 4.80 -2.25
C GLU A 140 1.54 4.13 -1.40
N ILE A 141 2.36 4.91 -0.70
CA ILE A 141 3.40 4.38 0.20
C ILE A 141 2.77 3.54 1.31
N VAL A 142 1.68 4.00 1.93
CA VAL A 142 0.97 3.25 2.99
C VAL A 142 0.45 1.93 2.44
N SER A 143 -0.11 1.91 1.23
CA SER A 143 -0.54 0.67 0.56
C SER A 143 0.63 -0.27 0.26
N GLY A 144 1.78 0.28 -0.17
CA GLY A 144 3.01 -0.48 -0.39
C GLY A 144 3.54 -1.12 0.89
N ILE A 145 3.54 -0.38 2.01
CA ILE A 145 3.96 -0.89 3.33
C ILE A 145 3.05 -2.05 3.76
N GLN A 146 1.72 -1.89 3.67
CA GLN A 146 0.78 -2.97 4.04
C GLN A 146 1.00 -4.24 3.20
N THR A 147 1.29 -4.08 1.91
CA THR A 147 1.60 -5.21 1.04
C THR A 147 2.90 -5.90 1.46
N LEU A 148 3.92 -5.13 1.83
CA LEU A 148 5.20 -5.64 2.27
C LEU A 148 5.09 -6.36 3.63
N GLU A 149 4.32 -5.82 4.57
CA GLU A 149 4.03 -6.45 5.86
C GLU A 149 3.28 -7.78 5.70
N ALA A 150 2.30 -7.83 4.80
CA ALA A 150 1.60 -9.06 4.46
C ALA A 150 2.58 -10.10 3.86
N GLY A 151 3.44 -9.67 2.94
CA GLY A 151 4.49 -10.52 2.37
C GLY A 151 5.48 -11.06 3.42
N GLN A 152 5.90 -10.21 4.37
CA GLN A 152 6.77 -10.61 5.47
C GLN A 152 6.10 -11.66 6.36
N THR A 153 4.81 -11.50 6.65
CA THR A 153 4.03 -12.47 7.43
C THR A 153 3.99 -13.82 6.72
N THR A 154 3.67 -13.85 5.43
CA THR A 154 3.67 -15.08 4.62
C THR A 154 5.04 -15.74 4.56
N GLN A 155 6.12 -14.96 4.43
CA GLN A 155 7.48 -15.50 4.45
C GLN A 155 7.83 -16.12 5.81
N SER A 156 7.46 -15.46 6.91
CA SER A 156 7.69 -15.98 8.26
C SER A 156 6.94 -17.30 8.48
N GLU A 157 5.70 -17.41 8.01
CA GLU A 157 4.92 -18.64 8.07
C GLU A 157 5.55 -19.75 7.22
N SER A 158 6.05 -19.42 6.02
CA SER A 158 6.76 -20.37 5.16
C SER A 158 8.05 -20.88 5.80
N LEU A 159 8.80 -20.03 6.49
CA LEU A 159 10.02 -20.42 7.20
C LEU A 159 9.71 -21.35 8.38
N ALA A 160 8.69 -21.03 9.17
CA ALA A 160 8.23 -21.89 10.25
C ALA A 160 7.77 -23.27 9.74
N ALA A 161 7.07 -23.32 8.60
CA ALA A 161 6.66 -24.56 7.97
C ALA A 161 7.85 -25.40 7.46
N LEU A 162 8.88 -24.75 6.91
CA LEU A 162 10.11 -25.43 6.48
C LEU A 162 10.88 -26.01 7.67
N ASP A 163 10.98 -25.27 8.77
CA ASP A 163 11.64 -25.73 10.00
C ASP A 163 10.95 -26.98 10.59
N ALA A 164 9.62 -26.95 10.69
CA ALA A 164 8.83 -28.10 11.14
C ALA A 164 9.03 -29.33 10.22
N ARG A 165 9.16 -29.12 8.91
CA ARG A 165 9.43 -30.20 7.95
C ARG A 165 10.83 -30.77 8.11
N LEU A 166 11.84 -29.94 8.38
CA LEU A 166 13.20 -30.40 8.65
C LEU A 166 13.26 -31.24 9.93
N GLN A 167 12.62 -30.78 11.01
CA GLN A 167 12.54 -31.55 12.25
C GLN A 167 11.86 -32.91 12.06
N THR A 168 10.81 -32.95 11.25
CA THR A 168 10.12 -34.21 10.91
C THR A 168 11.01 -35.16 10.11
N LEU A 169 11.76 -34.63 9.14
CA LEU A 169 12.69 -35.44 8.35
C LEU A 169 13.85 -35.97 9.19
N GLU A 170 14.41 -35.16 10.08
CA GLU A 170 15.48 -35.57 10.99
C GLU A 170 15.00 -36.68 11.95
N GLY A 171 13.79 -36.56 12.48
CA GLY A 171 13.16 -37.61 13.28
C GLY A 171 12.97 -38.92 12.49
N ALA A 172 12.43 -38.82 11.27
CA ALA A 172 12.22 -39.98 10.40
C ALA A 172 13.54 -40.65 9.99
N ASP A 173 14.60 -39.89 9.73
CA ASP A 173 15.92 -40.42 9.40
C ASP A 173 16.57 -41.12 10.61
N ALA A 174 16.38 -40.59 11.83
CA ALA A 174 16.83 -41.25 13.05
C ALA A 174 16.13 -42.61 13.26
N GLU A 175 14.80 -42.65 13.15
CA GLU A 175 14.00 -43.88 13.23
C GLU A 175 14.39 -44.89 12.13
N ARG A 176 14.61 -44.40 10.91
CA ARG A 176 15.06 -45.24 9.80
C ARG A 176 16.45 -45.82 10.04
N ASN A 177 17.38 -45.04 10.58
CA ASN A 177 18.72 -45.51 10.87
C ASN A 177 18.73 -46.54 12.01
N GLU A 178 17.89 -46.36 13.02
CA GLU A 178 17.68 -47.34 14.09
C GLU A 178 17.13 -48.66 13.54
N SER A 179 16.04 -48.60 12.76
CA SER A 179 15.44 -49.80 12.14
C SER A 179 16.41 -50.52 11.18
N LEU A 180 17.23 -49.80 10.41
CA LEU A 180 18.28 -50.41 9.58
C LEU A 180 19.35 -51.10 10.42
N THR A 181 19.73 -50.53 11.56
CA THR A 181 20.69 -51.13 12.48
C THR A 181 20.13 -52.41 13.09
N ASP A 182 18.87 -52.40 13.52
CA ASP A 182 18.16 -53.57 14.05
C ASP A 182 18.01 -54.68 12.98
N LEU A 183 17.57 -54.33 11.76
CA LEU A 183 17.49 -55.27 10.64
C LEU A 183 18.85 -55.90 10.30
N LYS A 184 19.93 -55.11 10.30
CA LYS A 184 21.28 -55.61 10.07
C LYS A 184 21.71 -56.57 11.18
N TYR A 185 21.42 -56.23 12.43
CA TYR A 185 21.69 -57.10 13.58
C TYR A 185 20.95 -58.44 13.46
N GLN A 186 19.64 -58.41 13.17
CA GLN A 186 18.83 -59.62 13.00
C GLN A 186 19.32 -60.50 11.85
N THR A 187 19.68 -59.89 10.72
CA THR A 187 20.18 -60.61 9.53
C THR A 187 21.49 -61.33 9.84
N ASN A 188 22.44 -60.64 10.48
CA ASN A 188 23.73 -61.22 10.82
C ASN A 188 23.59 -62.32 11.91
N LEU A 189 22.67 -62.14 12.87
CA LEU A 189 22.36 -63.17 13.86
C LEU A 189 21.82 -64.44 13.20
N LEU A 190 20.88 -64.30 12.26
CA LEU A 190 20.32 -65.42 11.51
C LEU A 190 21.41 -66.13 10.68
N GLN A 191 22.30 -65.37 10.04
CA GLN A 191 23.43 -65.91 9.30
C GLN A 191 24.37 -66.73 10.21
N ALA A 192 24.73 -66.20 11.39
CA ALA A 192 25.55 -66.93 12.35
C ALA A 192 24.86 -68.23 12.81
N MET A 193 23.54 -68.19 13.08
CA MET A 193 22.78 -69.38 13.46
C MET A 193 22.69 -70.43 12.35
N GLU A 194 22.58 -70.02 11.08
CA GLU A 194 22.63 -70.95 9.93
C GLU A 194 23.98 -71.66 9.86
N LEU A 195 25.08 -70.91 9.94
CA LEU A 195 26.44 -71.46 9.94
C LEU A 195 26.65 -72.46 11.09
N LEU A 196 26.17 -72.16 12.30
CA LEU A 196 26.24 -73.09 13.42
C LEU A 196 25.40 -74.34 13.21
N SER A 197 24.20 -74.21 12.63
CA SER A 197 23.36 -75.37 12.32
C SER A 197 24.02 -76.30 11.29
N ARG A 198 24.72 -75.72 10.30
CA ARG A 198 25.49 -76.47 9.29
C ARG A 198 26.74 -77.12 9.89
N ALA A 199 27.45 -76.41 10.76
CA ALA A 199 28.59 -76.95 11.50
C ALA A 199 28.20 -78.19 12.32
N ARG A 200 27.07 -78.15 13.04
CA ARG A 200 26.54 -79.32 13.76
C ARG A 200 26.29 -80.50 12.83
N LEU A 201 25.65 -80.27 11.69
CA LEU A 201 25.41 -81.32 10.71
C LEU A 201 26.73 -81.96 10.24
N PHE A 202 27.76 -81.15 10.00
CA PHE A 202 29.08 -81.65 9.65
C PHE A 202 29.76 -82.41 10.79
N LEU A 203 29.57 -82.03 12.05
CA LEU A 203 30.02 -82.82 13.21
C LEU A 203 29.36 -84.20 13.23
N TYR A 204 28.04 -84.28 13.01
CA TYR A 204 27.32 -85.56 12.93
C TYR A 204 27.79 -86.45 11.78
N GLN A 205 28.21 -85.85 10.66
CA GLN A 205 28.77 -86.55 9.51
C GLN A 205 30.26 -86.88 9.66
N SER A 206 30.87 -86.58 10.82
CA SER A 206 32.31 -86.72 11.07
C SER A 206 33.19 -85.93 10.09
N ASN A 207 32.66 -84.85 9.52
CA ASN A 207 33.37 -83.97 8.60
C ASN A 207 33.90 -82.72 9.35
N TYR A 208 34.92 -82.95 10.19
CA TYR A 208 35.42 -81.94 11.13
C TYR A 208 36.08 -80.73 10.46
N GLY A 209 36.66 -80.90 9.27
CA GLY A 209 37.28 -79.79 8.53
C GLY A 209 36.24 -78.75 8.08
N LEU A 210 35.11 -79.21 7.52
CA LEU A 210 34.01 -78.33 7.12
C LEU A 210 33.31 -77.74 8.36
N ALA A 211 33.10 -78.55 9.41
CA ALA A 211 32.55 -78.04 10.67
C ALA A 211 33.40 -76.91 11.25
N ARG A 212 34.73 -77.07 11.30
CA ARG A 212 35.66 -76.04 11.78
C ARG A 212 35.59 -74.77 10.93
N SER A 213 35.47 -74.90 9.60
CA SER A 213 35.32 -73.76 8.71
C SER A 213 34.04 -72.96 9.00
N ASP A 214 32.92 -73.65 9.23
CA ASP A 214 31.64 -73.01 9.51
C ASP A 214 31.59 -72.37 10.91
N VAL A 215 32.20 -73.00 11.92
CA VAL A 215 32.34 -72.41 13.25
C VAL A 215 33.20 -71.15 13.19
N GLN A 216 34.30 -71.17 12.42
CA GLN A 216 35.14 -69.99 12.21
C GLN A 216 34.37 -68.86 11.53
N ALA A 217 33.63 -69.16 10.47
CA ALA A 217 32.80 -68.17 9.77
C ALA A 217 31.73 -67.58 10.70
N ALA A 218 31.07 -68.40 11.52
CA ALA A 218 30.09 -67.92 12.49
C ALA A 218 30.74 -67.00 13.52
N ARG A 219 31.90 -67.37 14.04
CA ARG A 219 32.68 -66.57 15.01
C ARG A 219 33.08 -65.22 14.42
N ASP A 220 33.51 -65.18 13.17
CA ASP A 220 33.91 -63.94 12.51
C ASP A 220 32.71 -63.00 12.29
N VAL A 221 31.54 -63.53 11.93
CA VAL A 221 30.28 -62.76 11.83
C VAL A 221 29.86 -62.19 13.19
N LEU A 222 29.95 -62.97 14.27
CA LEU A 222 29.61 -62.51 15.62
C LEU A 222 30.60 -61.45 16.12
N ALA A 223 31.90 -61.60 15.82
CA ALA A 223 32.91 -60.62 16.16
C ALA A 223 32.70 -59.29 15.43
N GLU A 224 32.29 -59.32 14.16
CA GLU A 224 31.92 -58.12 13.41
C GLU A 224 30.68 -57.43 14.00
N MET A 225 29.66 -58.21 14.39
CA MET A 225 28.46 -57.69 15.05
C MET A 225 28.74 -57.07 16.42
N GLN A 226 29.71 -57.60 17.16
CA GLN A 226 29.98 -57.17 18.54
C GLN A 226 30.31 -55.67 18.64
N ALA A 227 30.96 -55.11 17.61
CA ALA A 227 31.29 -53.68 17.54
C ALA A 227 30.07 -52.77 17.33
N ALA A 228 28.98 -53.30 16.76
CA ALA A 228 27.76 -52.56 16.44
C ALA A 228 26.56 -52.95 17.33
N ALA A 229 26.75 -53.91 18.24
CA ALA A 229 25.68 -54.44 19.09
C ALA A 229 25.38 -53.51 20.28
N PRO A 230 24.11 -53.39 20.70
CA PRO A 230 23.74 -52.72 21.95
C PRO A 230 24.44 -53.33 23.17
N GLU A 231 24.79 -52.52 24.17
CA GLU A 231 25.50 -52.98 25.39
C GLU A 231 24.80 -54.16 26.08
N SER A 232 23.46 -54.18 26.07
CA SER A 232 22.66 -55.26 26.65
C SER A 232 22.83 -56.63 25.96
N LYS A 233 23.31 -56.65 24.71
CA LYS A 233 23.51 -57.86 23.89
C LYS A 233 24.99 -58.23 23.74
N GLN A 234 25.90 -57.32 24.06
CA GLN A 234 27.33 -57.57 23.96
C GLN A 234 27.80 -58.70 24.88
N GLN A 235 27.22 -58.83 26.08
CA GLN A 235 27.57 -59.91 27.01
C GLN A 235 27.24 -61.29 26.41
N ASP A 236 26.04 -61.45 25.86
CA ASP A 236 25.60 -62.70 25.24
C ASP A 236 26.46 -63.06 24.02
N LEU A 237 26.79 -62.08 23.17
CA LEU A 237 27.67 -62.28 22.02
C LEU A 237 29.10 -62.66 22.45
N THR A 238 29.58 -62.08 23.55
CA THR A 238 30.92 -62.40 24.10
C THR A 238 30.96 -63.84 24.59
N GLU A 239 29.97 -64.27 25.36
CA GLU A 239 29.88 -65.65 25.85
C GLU A 239 29.72 -66.63 24.68
N ALA A 240 28.85 -66.33 23.69
CA ALA A 240 28.69 -67.17 22.51
C ALA A 240 30.02 -67.31 21.73
N THR A 241 30.74 -66.20 21.51
CA THR A 241 32.04 -66.21 20.82
C THR A 241 33.08 -67.02 21.59
N PHE A 242 33.11 -66.87 22.93
CA PHE A 242 34.00 -67.66 23.78
C PHE A 242 33.73 -69.17 23.66
N ARG A 243 32.46 -69.58 23.61
CA ARG A 243 32.08 -70.99 23.37
C ARG A 243 32.50 -71.50 21.99
N LEU A 244 32.37 -70.66 20.95
CA LEU A 244 32.86 -71.03 19.61
C LEU A 244 34.39 -71.19 19.58
N ASP A 245 35.13 -70.35 20.30
CA ASP A 245 36.58 -70.47 20.42
C ASP A 245 37.00 -71.78 21.12
N LEU A 246 36.24 -72.21 22.15
CA LEU A 246 36.42 -73.53 22.79
C LEU A 246 36.14 -74.67 21.80
N ALA A 247 35.04 -74.59 21.04
CA ALA A 247 34.72 -75.59 20.02
C ALA A 247 35.81 -75.68 18.94
N LEU A 248 36.34 -74.56 18.45
CA LEU A 248 37.45 -74.51 17.48
C LEU A 248 38.74 -75.13 18.01
N LYS A 249 39.02 -74.95 19.31
CA LYS A 249 40.18 -75.55 19.99
C LYS A 249 40.03 -77.06 20.15
N ASN A 250 38.81 -77.53 20.40
CA ASN A 250 38.50 -78.94 20.61
C ASN A 250 38.42 -79.72 19.28
N LEU A 251 38.22 -79.07 18.14
CA LEU A 251 38.21 -79.71 16.81
C LEU A 251 39.63 -79.90 16.24
N PRO A 252 40.00 -81.09 15.71
CA PRO A 252 39.20 -82.32 15.56
C PRO A 252 39.33 -83.33 16.72
N ASP A 253 40.20 -83.07 17.70
CA ASP A 253 40.65 -84.09 18.67
C ASP A 253 39.57 -84.52 19.67
N PHE A 254 38.62 -83.64 19.99
CA PHE A 254 37.54 -83.85 20.96
C PHE A 254 36.17 -83.42 20.38
N PRO A 255 35.60 -84.19 19.43
CA PRO A 255 34.41 -83.77 18.68
C PRO A 255 33.13 -83.71 19.52
N VAL A 256 33.02 -84.51 20.58
CA VAL A 256 31.86 -84.48 21.50
C VAL A 256 31.87 -83.20 22.33
N ALA A 257 33.01 -82.85 22.93
CA ALA A 257 33.15 -81.59 23.69
C ALA A 257 32.93 -80.37 22.79
N ALA A 258 33.44 -80.39 21.55
CA ALA A 258 33.18 -79.34 20.58
C ALA A 258 31.69 -79.20 20.20
N SER A 259 30.95 -80.32 20.13
CA SER A 259 29.50 -80.29 19.90
C SER A 259 28.75 -79.65 21.07
N ASP A 260 29.12 -79.99 22.31
CA ASP A 260 28.49 -79.42 23.50
C ASP A 260 28.70 -77.90 23.59
N ASP A 261 29.93 -77.43 23.32
CA ASP A 261 30.23 -75.99 23.29
C ASP A 261 29.45 -75.24 22.20
N LEU A 262 29.31 -75.86 21.01
CA LEU A 262 28.52 -75.31 19.90
C LEU A 262 27.01 -75.30 20.24
N ASP A 263 26.55 -76.29 21.01
CA ASP A 263 25.20 -76.37 21.54
C ASP A 263 24.87 -75.23 22.50
N ILE A 264 25.78 -74.95 23.42
CA ILE A 264 25.66 -73.83 24.35
C ILE A 264 25.71 -72.49 23.60
N ALA A 265 26.66 -72.31 22.66
CA ALA A 265 26.80 -71.07 21.89
C ALA A 265 25.50 -70.70 21.14
N TRP A 266 24.90 -71.67 20.47
CA TRP A 266 23.64 -71.47 19.75
C TRP A 266 22.46 -71.18 20.68
N GLN A 267 22.38 -71.81 21.85
CA GLN A 267 21.32 -71.53 22.82
C GLN A 267 21.39 -70.08 23.32
N ILE A 268 22.60 -69.56 23.54
CA ILE A 268 22.82 -68.16 23.92
C ILE A 268 22.33 -67.23 22.80
N LEU A 269 22.69 -67.50 21.55
CA LEU A 269 22.25 -66.70 20.40
C LEU A 269 20.73 -66.76 20.19
N LEU A 270 20.10 -67.91 20.44
CA LEU A 270 18.65 -68.09 20.35
C LEU A 270 17.91 -67.23 21.40
N GLN A 271 18.45 -67.10 22.61
CA GLN A 271 17.90 -66.21 23.65
C GLN A 271 18.08 -64.73 23.30
N GLY A 272 19.10 -64.41 22.50
CA GLY A 272 19.36 -63.07 21.99
C GLY A 272 18.36 -62.56 20.95
N TYR A 273 17.59 -63.45 20.31
CA TYR A 273 16.64 -63.14 19.25
C TYR A 273 15.38 -62.44 19.82
N PRO A 274 14.96 -61.27 19.29
CA PRO A 274 13.68 -60.69 19.67
C PRO A 274 12.56 -61.60 19.18
N ILE A 275 11.92 -62.33 20.10
CA ILE A 275 10.60 -62.89 19.85
C ILE A 275 9.71 -61.68 19.61
N ALA A 276 9.17 -61.53 18.39
CA ALA A 276 8.23 -60.46 18.08
C ALA A 276 7.21 -60.37 19.23
N PRO A 277 6.88 -59.16 19.74
CA PRO A 277 5.89 -59.06 20.79
C PRO A 277 4.64 -59.76 20.27
N THR A 278 4.25 -60.86 20.94
CA THR A 278 2.93 -61.45 20.77
C THR A 278 1.98 -60.28 20.89
N ALA A 279 1.36 -59.88 19.77
CA ALA A 279 0.31 -58.90 19.79
C ALA A 279 -0.65 -59.37 20.87
N THR A 280 -0.66 -58.69 22.01
CA THR A 280 -1.72 -58.86 22.99
C THR A 280 -2.94 -58.45 22.21
N LEU A 281 -3.69 -59.44 21.73
CA LEU A 281 -4.97 -59.24 21.10
C LEU A 281 -5.79 -58.46 22.12
N THR A 282 -5.92 -57.16 21.90
CA THR A 282 -6.94 -56.36 22.56
C THR A 282 -8.23 -57.15 22.42
N PRO A 283 -8.92 -57.52 23.52
CA PRO A 283 -10.11 -58.33 23.43
C PRO A 283 -11.08 -57.63 22.49
N PHE A 284 -11.43 -58.32 21.40
CA PHE A 284 -12.51 -57.91 20.52
C PHE A 284 -13.74 -57.63 21.40
N PRO A 285 -14.42 -56.47 21.27
CA PRO A 285 -15.71 -56.31 21.91
C PRO A 285 -16.62 -57.42 21.38
N THR A 286 -17.13 -58.24 22.29
CA THR A 286 -18.16 -59.23 22.02
C THR A 286 -19.31 -58.54 21.30
N SER A 287 -19.40 -58.72 19.98
CA SER A 287 -20.59 -58.38 19.24
C SER A 287 -21.66 -59.39 19.63
N THR A 288 -22.56 -58.97 20.51
CA THR A 288 -23.81 -59.67 20.83
C THR A 288 -24.49 -60.07 19.52
N ALA A 289 -24.49 -61.36 19.22
CA ALA A 289 -25.24 -61.91 18.11
C ALA A 289 -26.73 -61.68 18.37
N ALA A 290 -27.38 -60.94 17.47
CA ALA A 290 -28.84 -60.88 17.40
C ALA A 290 -29.40 -62.29 17.14
N PRO A 291 -30.55 -62.65 17.73
CA PRO A 291 -31.11 -64.00 17.62
C PRO A 291 -31.46 -64.34 16.16
N ILE A 292 -31.03 -65.53 15.73
CA ILE A 292 -31.36 -66.14 14.44
C ILE A 292 -32.87 -66.43 14.42
N PRO A 293 -33.65 -65.99 13.41
CA PRO A 293 -35.03 -66.43 13.26
C PRO A 293 -35.08 -67.91 12.87
N THR A 294 -35.75 -68.70 13.72
CA THR A 294 -36.07 -70.12 13.50
C THR A 294 -36.89 -70.29 12.21
N ILE A 295 -36.32 -70.97 11.22
CA ILE A 295 -37.06 -71.49 10.07
C ILE A 295 -37.78 -72.79 10.50
N THR A 296 -39.10 -72.68 10.67
CA THR A 296 -40.01 -73.81 10.89
C THR A 296 -40.14 -74.61 9.60
N GLY A 297 -39.60 -75.82 9.59
CA GLY A 297 -39.85 -76.80 8.53
C GLY A 297 -41.26 -77.38 8.65
N THR A 298 -42.09 -77.16 7.63
CA THR A 298 -43.34 -77.89 7.38
C THR A 298 -43.01 -79.27 6.79
N PRO A 299 -43.51 -80.39 7.36
CA PRO A 299 -43.64 -81.63 6.63
C PRO A 299 -45.04 -81.77 6.02
N THR A 300 -45.11 -81.89 4.69
CA THR A 300 -46.26 -82.35 3.89
C THR A 300 -46.28 -83.88 3.91
N PRO A 301 -47.42 -84.54 4.14
CA PRO A 301 -48.45 -84.76 3.12
C PRO A 301 -49.86 -84.28 3.48
#